data_AF-A0A3C1X9Z7-F1
#
_entry.id   AF-A0A3C1X9Z7-F1
#
_cell.length_a   1.000
_cell.length_b   1.000
_cell.length_c   1.000
_cell.angle_alpha   90.00
_cell.angle_beta   90.00
_cell.angle_gamma   90.00
#
_symmetry.space_group_name_H-M   'P 1'
#
loop_
_entity.id
_entity.type
_entity.pdbx_description
1 polymer ?
#
loop_
_entity_poly.entity_id
_entity_poly.type
_entity_poly.pdbx_seq_one_letter_code
_entity_poly.pdbx_strand_id
1 'polypeptide(L)'
;MELGAGEFHAELVRGRDWATVYILDATATVASPIDQLQILMNVTSKNQGTQFVLKASPEKSDPANCSSRFVTADQQLVDALTSKDCSCRISLLHAGIPYGAVIPEESELVHKH
;
A
#
# COMPACT_ATOMS: atom_id res chain seq x y z
N MET A 1 -4.69 4.40 -5.51
CA MET A 1 -4.17 5.58 -4.80
C MET A 1 -2.99 6.11 -5.57
N GLU A 2 -2.94 7.39 -5.91
CA GLU A 2 -1.84 7.94 -6.72
C GLU A 2 -0.59 8.24 -5.90
N LEU A 3 0.57 7.87 -6.44
CA LEU A 3 1.90 8.14 -5.88
C LEU A 3 2.67 9.06 -6.83
N GLY A 4 3.45 10.00 -6.29
CA GLY A 4 4.36 10.83 -7.08
C GLY A 4 3.67 11.62 -8.20
N ALA A 5 2.54 12.27 -7.88
CA ALA A 5 1.72 12.99 -8.86
C ALA A 5 1.15 12.12 -10.01
N GLY A 6 0.95 10.82 -9.77
CA GLY A 6 0.35 9.90 -10.73
C GLY A 6 1.34 9.08 -11.55
N GLU A 7 2.62 9.05 -11.15
CA GLU A 7 3.62 8.17 -11.78
C GLU A 7 3.31 6.70 -11.51
N PHE A 8 2.81 6.38 -10.32
CA PHE A 8 2.36 5.05 -9.95
C PHE A 8 0.98 5.09 -9.31
N HIS A 9 0.22 4.01 -9.53
CA HIS A 9 -0.99 3.74 -8.79
C HIS A 9 -0.74 2.61 -7.78
N ALA A 10 -0.96 2.86 -6.50
CA ALA A 10 -0.98 1.83 -5.47
C ALA A 10 -2.41 1.38 -5.16
N GLU A 11 -2.64 0.07 -5.17
CA GLU A 11 -3.91 -0.54 -4.76
C GLU A 11 -3.70 -1.34 -3.48
N LEU A 12 -4.53 -1.08 -2.45
CA LEU A 12 -4.56 -1.86 -1.22
C LEU A 12 -5.71 -2.85 -1.29
N VAL A 13 -5.39 -4.14 -1.22
CA VAL A 13 -6.37 -5.23 -1.07
C VAL A 13 -6.15 -5.88 0.29
N ARG A 14 -7.23 -6.13 1.03
CA ARG A 14 -7.16 -6.72 2.37
C ARG A 14 -8.15 -7.86 2.54
N GLY A 15 -7.73 -8.87 3.28
CA GLY A 15 -8.59 -9.94 3.80
C GLY A 15 -8.85 -9.74 5.28
N ARG A 16 -9.31 -10.81 5.95
CA ARG A 16 -9.57 -10.80 7.40
C ARG A 16 -8.29 -10.67 8.22
N ASP A 17 -7.21 -11.28 7.75
CA ASP A 17 -5.98 -11.52 8.50
C ASP A 17 -4.72 -11.19 7.68
N TRP A 18 -4.89 -10.56 6.52
CA TRP A 18 -3.80 -10.19 5.62
C TRP A 18 -4.10 -8.90 4.87
N ALA A 19 -3.05 -8.22 4.42
CA ALA A 19 -3.15 -7.09 3.49
C ALA A 19 -2.05 -7.19 2.42
N THR A 20 -2.38 -6.72 1.23
CA THR A 20 -1.49 -6.68 0.07
C THR A 20 -1.58 -5.30 -0.58
N VAL A 21 -0.43 -4.72 -0.91
CA VAL A 21 -0.32 -3.53 -1.75
C VAL A 21 0.25 -3.94 -3.09
N TYR A 22 -0.47 -3.59 -4.15
CA TYR A 22 0.01 -3.70 -5.54
C TYR A 22 0.51 -2.35 -6.02
N ILE A 23 1.64 -2.33 -6.73
CA ILE A 23 2.17 -1.16 -7.41
C ILE A 23 1.92 -1.34 -8.91
N LEU A 24 1.14 -0.43 -9.46
CA LEU A 24 0.72 -0.39 -10.84
C LEU A 24 1.25 0.89 -11.50
N ASP A 25 1.20 0.92 -12.81
CA ASP A 25 1.46 2.10 -13.61
C ASP A 25 0.40 3.21 -13.37
N ALA A 26 0.63 4.38 -13.95
CA ALA A 26 -0.29 5.52 -13.90
C ALA A 26 -1.73 5.22 -14.37
N THR A 27 -1.92 4.15 -15.15
CA THR A 27 -3.24 3.75 -15.65
C THR A 27 -3.97 2.77 -14.72
N ALA A 28 -3.31 2.30 -13.66
CA ALA A 28 -3.80 1.26 -12.76
C ALA A 28 -4.14 -0.06 -13.47
N THR A 29 -3.44 -0.39 -14.57
CA THR A 29 -3.73 -1.60 -15.34
C THR A 29 -2.54 -2.54 -15.50
N VAL A 30 -1.32 -2.03 -15.34
CA VAL A 30 -0.10 -2.82 -15.55
C VAL A 30 0.72 -2.83 -14.27
N ALA A 31 1.17 -4.02 -13.85
CA ALA A 31 2.10 -4.16 -12.74
C ALA A 31 3.38 -3.37 -13.00
N SER A 32 3.79 -2.55 -12.04
CA SER A 32 4.95 -1.67 -12.15
C SER A 32 5.91 -1.93 -10.98
N PRO A 33 6.86 -2.87 -11.12
CA PRO A 33 7.74 -3.28 -10.04
C PRO A 33 8.69 -2.17 -9.61
N ILE A 34 8.94 -2.07 -8.29
CA ILE A 34 9.92 -1.15 -7.71
C ILE A 34 11.12 -1.90 -7.14
N ASP A 35 12.28 -1.25 -7.08
CA ASP A 35 13.56 -1.76 -6.57
C ASP A 35 13.61 -1.77 -5.04
N GLN A 36 12.62 -2.40 -4.40
CA GLN A 36 12.53 -2.54 -2.95
C GLN A 36 12.12 -3.96 -2.55
N LEU A 37 12.71 -4.44 -1.44
CA LEU A 37 12.32 -5.71 -0.81
C LEU A 37 11.24 -5.54 0.26
N GLN A 38 10.89 -4.29 0.57
CA GLN A 38 9.84 -3.93 1.51
C GLN A 38 9.37 -2.50 1.29
N ILE A 39 8.12 -2.23 1.68
CA ILE A 39 7.58 -0.88 1.78
C ILE A 39 7.11 -0.62 3.21
N LEU A 40 6.88 0.64 3.52
CA LEU A 40 6.44 1.08 4.84
C LEU A 40 4.99 1.52 4.82
N MET A 41 4.26 1.17 5.86
CA MET A 41 2.92 1.69 6.11
C MET A 41 2.90 2.35 7.49
N ASN A 42 2.59 3.65 7.52
CA ASN A 42 2.51 4.44 8.73
C ASN A 42 1.06 4.60 9.12
N VAL A 43 0.70 4.12 10.30
CA VAL A 43 -0.64 4.23 10.87
C VAL A 43 -0.59 5.27 11.99
N THR A 44 -1.45 6.27 11.94
CA THR A 44 -1.66 7.23 13.03
C THR A 44 -3.03 7.02 13.63
N SER A 45 -3.11 6.72 14.92
CA SER A 45 -4.36 6.68 15.68
C SER A 45 -4.16 7.34 17.04
N LYS A 46 -5.12 8.15 17.50
CA LYS A 46 -5.05 8.85 18.80
C LYS A 46 -3.73 9.60 19.03
N ASN A 47 -3.18 10.24 17.99
CA ASN A 47 -1.88 10.93 17.98
C ASN A 47 -0.65 10.05 18.21
N GLN A 48 -0.77 8.73 18.12
CA GLN A 48 0.34 7.78 18.15
C GLN A 48 0.58 7.22 16.75
N GLY A 49 1.81 7.38 16.26
CA GLY A 49 2.26 6.81 14.99
C GLY A 49 2.90 5.45 15.21
N THR A 50 2.46 4.44 14.47
CA THR A 50 3.10 3.13 14.38
C THR A 50 3.47 2.84 12.94
N GLN A 51 4.70 2.39 12.72
CA GLN A 51 5.20 2.04 11.39
C GLN A 51 5.24 0.53 11.25
N PHE A 52 4.68 0.04 10.14
CA PHE A 52 4.64 -1.36 9.77
C PHE A 52 5.40 -1.60 8.47
N VAL A 53 5.84 -2.84 8.29
CA VAL A 53 6.59 -3.27 7.10
C VAL A 53 5.74 -4.25 6.30
N LEU A 54 5.60 -4.00 5.00
CA LEU A 54 5.06 -4.96 4.05
C LEU A 54 6.23 -5.51 3.23
N LYS A 55 6.36 -6.84 3.18
CA LYS A 55 7.48 -7.51 2.51
C LYS A 55 7.17 -7.76 1.04
N ALA A 56 8.16 -7.62 0.18
CA ALA A 56 8.04 -7.98 -1.22
C ALA A 56 7.61 -9.44 -1.37
N SER A 57 6.65 -9.68 -2.26
CA SER A 57 6.23 -10.98 -2.73
C SER A 57 6.17 -10.91 -4.26
N PRO A 58 7.34 -10.91 -4.95
CA PRO A 58 7.41 -10.63 -6.37
C PRO A 58 6.54 -11.57 -7.20
N GLU A 59 5.89 -11.00 -8.22
CA GLU A 59 5.23 -11.77 -9.25
C GLU A 59 6.26 -12.39 -10.21
N LYS A 60 5.85 -13.42 -10.95
CA LYS A 60 6.76 -14.12 -11.88
C LYS A 60 7.36 -13.21 -12.96
N SER A 61 6.64 -12.16 -13.34
CA SER A 61 7.07 -11.16 -14.32
C SER A 61 7.95 -10.06 -13.73
N ASP A 62 8.08 -9.98 -12.40
CA ASP A 62 8.88 -8.94 -11.76
C ASP A 62 10.37 -9.22 -12.00
N PRO A 63 11.17 -8.18 -12.36
CA PRO A 63 12.62 -8.32 -12.45
C PRO A 63 13.25 -8.74 -11.12
N ALA A 64 14.44 -9.33 -11.20
CA ALA A 64 15.21 -9.68 -10.01
C ALA A 64 15.43 -8.44 -9.11
N ASN A 65 15.30 -8.64 -7.80
CA ASN A 65 15.38 -7.59 -6.77
C ASN A 65 14.33 -6.48 -6.87
N CYS A 66 13.30 -6.66 -7.70
CA CYS A 66 12.16 -5.76 -7.78
C CYS A 66 10.88 -6.49 -7.35
N SER A 67 9.86 -5.72 -6.99
CA SER A 67 8.54 -6.28 -6.71
C SER A 67 7.43 -5.28 -7.02
N SER A 68 6.36 -5.77 -7.63
CA SER A 68 5.09 -5.04 -7.81
C SER A 68 4.06 -5.37 -6.73
N ARG A 69 4.37 -6.29 -5.80
CA ARG A 69 3.41 -6.79 -4.79
C ARG A 69 4.06 -6.91 -3.41
N PHE A 70 3.45 -6.28 -2.42
CA PHE A 70 3.95 -6.24 -1.05
C PHE A 70 2.87 -6.74 -0.08
N VAL A 71 3.23 -7.69 0.77
CA VAL A 71 2.27 -8.41 1.62
C VAL A 71 2.61 -8.28 3.10
N THR A 72 1.57 -8.38 3.92
CA THR A 72 1.69 -8.48 5.38
C THR A 72 0.56 -9.33 5.95
N ALA A 73 0.85 -10.00 7.06
CA ALA A 73 -0.12 -10.68 7.92
C ALA A 73 -0.01 -10.17 9.36
N ASP A 74 0.54 -8.96 9.54
CA ASP A 74 0.61 -8.30 10.84
C ASP A 74 -0.81 -7.92 11.28
N GLN A 75 -1.28 -8.59 12.34
CA GLN A 75 -2.65 -8.41 12.83
C GLN A 75 -2.92 -6.99 13.31
N GLN A 76 -1.94 -6.32 13.92
CA GLN A 76 -2.14 -4.94 14.39
C GLN A 76 -2.37 -3.99 13.22
N LEU A 77 -1.66 -4.21 12.11
CA LEU A 77 -1.87 -3.43 10.90
C LEU A 77 -3.23 -3.75 10.25
N VAL A 78 -3.59 -5.03 10.12
CA VAL A 78 -4.86 -5.43 9.49
C VAL A 78 -6.06 -4.92 10.30
N ASP A 79 -5.99 -4.98 11.62
CA ASP A 79 -6.99 -4.40 12.51
C ASP A 79 -7.06 -2.88 12.36
N ALA A 80 -5.90 -2.20 12.30
CA ALA A 80 -5.85 -0.77 12.09
C ALA A 80 -6.51 -0.36 10.77
N LEU A 81 -6.26 -1.07 9.67
CA LEU A 81 -6.89 -0.81 8.35
C LEU A 81 -8.42 -0.96 8.34
N THR A 82 -9.00 -1.56 9.39
CA THR A 82 -10.46 -1.70 9.56
C THR A 82 -11.03 -0.61 10.49
N SER A 83 -10.19 0.11 11.21
CA SER A 83 -10.60 1.15 12.16
C SER A 83 -10.91 2.46 11.43
N LYS A 84 -12.07 3.05 11.73
CA LYS A 84 -12.48 4.36 11.19
C LYS A 84 -11.71 5.54 11.80
N ASP A 85 -11.02 5.33 12.92
CA ASP A 85 -10.30 6.37 13.67
C ASP A 85 -8.78 6.31 13.45
N CYS A 86 -8.34 5.92 12.25
CA CYS A 86 -6.93 5.90 11.90
C CYS A 86 -6.67 6.51 10.52
N SER A 87 -5.52 7.18 10.40
CA SER A 87 -4.98 7.60 9.11
C SER A 87 -3.81 6.72 8.75
N CYS A 88 -3.85 6.13 7.55
CA CYS A 88 -2.79 5.27 7.05
C CYS A 88 -2.08 5.92 5.86
N ARG A 89 -0.76 5.82 5.80
CA ARG A 89 0.06 6.32 4.69
C ARG A 89 1.05 5.26 4.22
N ILE A 90 1.09 5.00 2.93
CA ILE A 90 2.11 4.18 2.28
C ILE A 90 3.32 5.05 1.95
N SER A 91 4.52 4.51 2.18
CA SER A 91 5.81 5.12 1.85
C SER A 91 6.71 4.09 1.17
N LEU A 92 7.26 4.46 0.01
CA LEU A 92 8.21 3.64 -0.74
C LEU A 92 9.30 4.50 -1.37
N LEU A 93 10.36 3.83 -1.83
CA LEU A 93 11.46 4.44 -2.59
C LEU A 93 11.55 3.72 -3.93
N HIS A 94 11.70 4.45 -5.02
CA HIS A 94 11.98 3.84 -6.32
C HIS A 94 13.01 4.69 -7.05
N ALA A 95 14.10 4.07 -7.53
CA ALA A 95 15.21 4.78 -8.19
C ALA A 95 15.76 5.97 -7.37
N GLY A 96 15.75 5.87 -6.04
CA GLY A 96 16.16 6.94 -5.12
C GLY A 96 15.14 8.07 -4.91
N ILE A 97 13.97 8.00 -5.55
CA ILE A 97 12.88 8.99 -5.40
C ILE A 97 11.88 8.48 -4.36
N PRO A 98 11.55 9.27 -3.32
CA PRO A 98 10.56 8.88 -2.32
C PRO A 98 9.14 9.13 -2.84
N TYR A 99 8.29 8.12 -2.69
CA TYR A 99 6.87 8.18 -3.01
C TYR A 99 6.02 7.91 -1.77
N GLY A 100 4.82 8.48 -1.72
CA GLY A 100 3.87 8.13 -0.68
C GLY A 100 2.47 8.65 -0.94
N ALA A 101 1.48 7.92 -0.42
CA ALA A 101 0.07 8.20 -0.57
C ALA A 101 -0.67 7.93 0.74
N VAL A 102 -1.69 8.73 1.02
CA VAL A 102 -2.63 8.46 2.11
C VAL A 102 -3.64 7.43 1.61
N ILE A 103 -3.95 6.45 2.45
CA ILE A 103 -5.02 5.49 2.19
C ILE A 103 -6.34 6.23 2.41
N PRO A 104 -7.18 6.37 1.38
CA PRO A 104 -8.45 7.05 1.54
C PRO A 104 -9.28 6.29 2.58
N GLU A 105 -9.97 7.04 3.44
CA GLU A 105 -11.04 6.46 4.24
C GLU A 105 -12.03 5.81 3.27
N GLU A 106 -12.60 4.66 3.63
CA GLU A 106 -13.72 4.08 2.88
C GLU A 106 -14.85 5.11 2.89
N SER A 107 -14.91 5.94 1.84
CA SER A 107 -16.08 6.72 1.50
C SER A 107 -17.22 5.73 1.39
N GLU A 108 -18.31 5.96 2.13
CA GLU A 108 -19.58 5.29 1.85
C GLU A 108 -19.92 5.51 0.37
N LEU A 109 -19.56 4.55 -0.48
CA LEU A 109 -20.28 4.32 -1.70
C LEU A 109 -21.67 3.89 -1.24
N VAL A 110 -22.52 4.90 -1.06
CA VAL A 110 -23.96 4.78 -1.13
C VAL A 110 -24.23 3.91 -2.35
N HIS A 111 -24.57 2.65 -2.10
CA HIS A 111 -25.22 1.81 -3.09
C HIS A 111 -26.53 2.54 -3.42
N LYS A 112 -26.53 3.31 -4.51
CA LYS A 112 -27.78 3.68 -5.15
C LYS A 112 -28.32 2.41 -5.79
N HIS A 113 -29.36 1.88 -5.14
CA HIS A 113 -30.28 0.87 -5.65
C HIS A 113 -30.79 1.19 -7.06
#